data_AF-A0A6G0VQ63-F1
#
_entry.id   AF-A0A6G0VQ63-F1
#
_cell.length_a   1.000
_cell.length_b   1.000
_cell.length_c   1.000
_cell.angle_alpha   90.00
_cell.angle_beta   90.00
_cell.angle_gamma   90.00
#
_symmetry.space_group_name_H-M   'P 1'
#
loop_
_entity.id
_entity.type
_entity.pdbx_description
1 polymer ?
#
loop_
_entity_poly.entity_id
_entity_poly.type
_entity_poly.pdbx_seq_one_letter_code
_entity_poly.pdbx_strand_id
1 'polypeptide(L)'
;MKIKLGISFSAIGVMFKIHRTTVSRIFFYILSILSKKTKQFIFWPSKDTISATLPYSFKKNYPNCRCIIECTEIKVEQPPTVEQRVCMY
;
A
#
# COMPACT_ATOMS: atom_id res chain seq x y z
N MET A 1 -0.60 -11.43 -2.40
CA MET A 1 0.49 -11.76 -1.46
C MET A 1 1.39 -10.56 -1.16
N LYS A 2 2.12 -10.00 -2.14
CA LYS A 2 3.02 -8.87 -1.85
C LYS A 2 2.32 -7.59 -1.37
N ILE A 3 1.26 -7.15 -2.07
CA ILE A 3 0.51 -5.92 -1.72
C ILE A 3 -0.35 -6.13 -0.47
N LYS A 4 -1.20 -7.17 -0.46
CA LYS A 4 -2.13 -7.42 0.66
C LYS A 4 -1.43 -7.82 1.97
N LEU A 5 -0.41 -8.70 1.90
CA LEU A 5 0.16 -9.38 3.07
C LEU A 5 1.63 -8.99 3.34
N GLY A 6 2.25 -8.13 2.52
CA GLY A 6 3.64 -7.69 2.71
C GLY A 6 4.74 -8.73 2.48
N ILE A 7 4.40 -10.00 2.23
CA ILE A 7 5.32 -11.14 2.15
C ILE A 7 6.56 -10.86 1.27
N SER A 8 7.74 -11.33 1.69
CA SER A 8 8.99 -11.14 0.94
C SER A 8 8.99 -11.87 -0.41
N PHE A 9 9.73 -11.35 -1.40
CA PHE A 9 9.85 -12.02 -2.71
C PHE A 9 10.52 -13.39 -2.60
N SER A 10 11.41 -13.59 -1.62
CA SER A 10 12.03 -14.89 -1.36
C SER A 10 11.00 -15.92 -0.90
N ALA A 11 10.12 -15.56 0.06
CA ALA A 11 9.07 -16.45 0.53
C ALA A 11 8.06 -16.77 -0.58
N ILE A 12 7.67 -15.76 -1.38
CA ILE A 12 6.83 -15.99 -2.56
C ILE A 12 7.54 -16.93 -3.55
N GLY A 13 8.85 -16.77 -3.75
CA GLY A 13 9.65 -17.64 -4.60
C GLY A 13 9.63 -19.09 -4.15
N VAL A 14 9.75 -19.35 -2.84
CA VAL A 14 9.62 -20.70 -2.26
C VAL A 14 8.22 -21.27 -2.52
N MET A 15 7.15 -20.50 -2.27
CA MET A 15 5.77 -20.97 -2.45
C MET A 15 5.46 -21.35 -3.91
N PHE A 16 5.95 -20.56 -4.87
CA PHE A 16 5.72 -20.80 -6.30
C PHE A 16 6.84 -21.60 -6.97
N LYS A 17 7.85 -22.06 -6.23
CA LYS A 17 9.01 -22.81 -6.73
C LYS A 17 9.74 -22.09 -7.88
N ILE A 18 9.86 -20.77 -7.79
CA ILE A 18 10.58 -19.92 -8.76
C ILE A 18 11.57 -19.00 -8.06
N HIS A 19 12.62 -18.60 -8.77
CA HIS A 19 13.64 -17.73 -8.19
C HIS A 19 13.06 -16.35 -7.80
N ARG A 20 13.52 -15.80 -6.68
CA ARG A 20 13.04 -14.51 -6.14
C ARG A 20 13.07 -13.35 -7.15
N THR A 21 14.02 -13.37 -8.09
CA THR A 21 14.12 -12.35 -9.14
C THR A 21 13.00 -12.47 -10.17
N THR A 22 12.57 -13.70 -10.49
CA THR A 22 11.41 -13.95 -11.37
C THR A 22 10.13 -13.42 -10.71
N VAL A 23 9.93 -13.70 -9.42
CA VAL A 23 8.80 -13.13 -8.65
C VAL A 23 8.80 -11.60 -8.71
N SER A 24 9.95 -10.98 -8.45
CA SER A 24 10.09 -9.53 -8.48
C SER A 24 9.72 -8.94 -9.85
N ARG A 25 10.22 -9.54 -10.95
CA ARG A 25 9.87 -9.11 -12.32
C ARG A 25 8.37 -9.20 -12.59
N ILE A 26 7.74 -10.32 -12.23
CA ILE A 26 6.29 -10.51 -12.37
C ILE A 26 5.54 -9.46 -11.54
N PHE A 27 5.96 -9.25 -10.29
CA PHE A 27 5.34 -8.28 -9.40
C PHE A 27 5.34 -6.87 -10.00
N PHE A 28 6.49 -6.37 -10.46
CA PHE A 28 6.59 -5.04 -11.04
C PHE A 28 5.84 -4.91 -12.37
N TYR A 29 5.81 -5.97 -13.18
CA TYR A 29 4.99 -6.01 -14.40
C TYR A 29 3.50 -5.83 -14.07
N ILE A 30 2.97 -6.62 -13.12
CA ILE A 30 1.58 -6.51 -12.69
C ILE A 30 1.30 -5.16 -12.02
N LEU A 31 2.23 -4.65 -11.19
CA LEU A 31 2.11 -3.33 -10.57
C LEU A 31 1.99 -2.22 -11.61
N SER A 32 2.75 -2.30 -12.71
CA SER A 32 2.66 -1.33 -13.80
C SER A 32 1.30 -1.35 -14.50
N ILE A 33 0.71 -2.53 -14.69
CA ILE A 33 -0.62 -2.69 -15.29
C ILE A 33 -1.68 -2.13 -14.34
N LEU A 34 -1.61 -2.50 -13.06
CA LEU A 34 -2.53 -2.00 -12.03
C LEU A 34 -2.47 -0.47 -11.96
N SER A 35 -1.28 0.11 -11.85
CA SER A 35 -1.08 1.57 -11.83
C SER A 35 -1.76 2.26 -13.04
N LYS A 36 -1.60 1.71 -14.25
CA LYS A 36 -2.26 2.26 -15.45
C LYS A 36 -3.79 2.13 -15.39
N LYS A 37 -4.29 0.96 -14.97
CA LYS A 37 -5.73 0.66 -14.94
C LYS A 37 -6.47 1.40 -13.82
N THR A 38 -5.80 1.67 -12.70
CA THR A 38 -6.38 2.34 -11.53
C THR A 38 -6.05 3.83 -11.47
N LYS A 39 -5.34 4.40 -12.46
CA LYS A 39 -4.93 5.81 -12.46
C LYS A 39 -6.11 6.78 -12.25
N GLN A 40 -7.28 6.41 -12.76
CA GLN A 40 -8.50 7.23 -12.70
C GLN A 40 -9.35 6.98 -11.43
N PHE A 41 -8.99 6.02 -10.59
CA PHE A 41 -9.77 5.72 -9.37
C PHE A 41 -9.64 6.80 -8.32
N ILE A 42 -8.53 7.55 -8.35
CA ILE A 42 -8.24 8.62 -7.41
C ILE A 42 -8.03 9.90 -8.22
N PHE A 43 -8.89 10.90 -7.98
CA PHE A 43 -8.63 12.24 -8.49
C PHE A 43 -7.36 12.79 -7.84
N TRP A 44 -6.38 13.18 -8.65
CA TRP A 44 -5.10 13.70 -8.17
C TRP A 44 -4.93 15.17 -8.60
N PRO A 45 -5.34 16.14 -7.76
CA PRO A 45 -5.21 17.55 -8.10
C PRO A 45 -3.74 17.98 -8.23
N SER A 46 -3.54 19.10 -8.94
CA SER A 46 -2.22 19.70 -9.11
C SER A 46 -1.65 20.14 -7.76
N LYS A 47 -0.33 20.32 -7.71
CA LYS A 47 0.35 20.81 -6.50
C LYS A 47 -0.22 22.16 -6.08
N ASP A 48 -0.41 23.06 -7.04
CA ASP A 48 -0.82 24.44 -6.78
C ASP A 48 -2.26 24.50 -6.28
N THR A 49 -3.15 23.69 -6.86
CA THR A 49 -4.54 23.55 -6.38
C THR A 49 -4.57 23.06 -4.94
N ILE A 50 -3.79 22.05 -4.59
CA ILE A 50 -3.72 21.54 -3.22
C ILE A 50 -3.17 22.62 -2.28
N SER A 51 -2.04 23.24 -2.60
CA SER A 51 -1.45 24.29 -1.77
C SER A 51 -2.41 25.47 -1.54
N ALA A 52 -3.16 25.89 -2.56
CA ALA A 52 -4.14 26.97 -2.45
C ALA A 52 -5.31 26.59 -1.54
N THR A 53 -5.83 25.36 -1.68
CA THR A 53 -7.02 24.86 -0.97
C THR A 53 -6.74 24.17 0.36
N LEU A 54 -5.46 23.97 0.72
CA LEU A 54 -5.07 23.29 1.95
C LEU A 54 -5.62 24.05 3.19
N PRO A 55 -6.29 23.37 4.14
CA PRO A 55 -6.80 24.00 5.35
C PRO A 55 -5.71 24.67 6.17
N TYR A 56 -6.04 25.74 6.90
CA TYR A 56 -5.06 26.52 7.66
C TYR A 56 -4.23 25.68 8.66
N SER A 57 -4.89 24.77 9.39
CA SER A 57 -4.22 23.86 10.33
C SER A 57 -3.15 23.00 9.65
N PHE A 58 -3.44 22.51 8.43
CA PHE A 58 -2.49 21.75 7.63
C PHE A 58 -1.42 22.65 7.01
N LYS A 59 -1.76 23.85 6.53
CA LYS A 59 -0.74 24.81 6.06
C LYS A 59 0.28 25.15 7.15
N LYS A 60 -0.18 25.32 8.38
CA LYS A 60 0.66 25.65 9.54
C LYS A 60 1.58 24.49 9.96
N ASN A 61 1.05 23.27 10.04
CA ASN A 61 1.77 22.12 10.60
C ASN A 61 2.41 21.21 9.53
N TYR A 62 1.85 21.20 8.32
CA TYR A 62 2.18 20.29 7.21
C TYR A 62 2.11 21.01 5.84
N PRO A 63 2.90 22.07 5.61
CA PRO A 63 2.77 22.94 4.43
C PRO A 63 2.96 22.23 3.08
N ASN A 64 3.62 21.07 3.08
CA ASN A 64 3.87 20.24 1.89
C ASN A 64 2.90 19.05 1.77
N CYS A 65 1.83 19.00 2.57
CA CYS A 65 0.84 17.93 2.52
C CYS A 65 0.17 17.85 1.13
N ARG A 66 0.13 16.65 0.55
CA ARG A 66 -0.49 16.39 -0.77
C ARG A 66 -1.64 15.39 -0.71
N CYS A 67 -1.55 14.44 0.19
CA CYS A 67 -2.56 13.42 0.43
C CYS A 67 -2.59 13.11 1.93
N ILE A 68 -3.78 12.76 2.40
CA ILE A 68 -4.00 12.22 3.74
C ILE A 68 -4.42 10.78 3.52
N ILE A 69 -3.73 9.85 4.18
CA ILE A 69 -4.09 8.45 4.16
C ILE A 69 -4.69 8.17 5.53
N GLU A 70 -5.99 7.90 5.55
CA GLU A 70 -6.67 7.48 6.76
C GLU A 70 -6.54 5.96 6.91
N CYS A 71 -5.63 5.54 7.79
CA CYS A 71 -5.45 4.15 8.17
C CYS A 71 -6.15 3.91 9.51
N THR A 72 -7.46 3.73 9.50
CA THR A 72 -8.18 3.35 10.72
C THR A 72 -7.77 1.93 11.11
N GLU A 73 -6.91 1.83 12.13
CA GLU A 73 -6.54 0.56 12.72
C GLU A 73 -7.50 0.24 13.87
N ILE A 74 -8.22 -0.87 13.74
CA ILE A 74 -9.07 -1.39 14.83
C ILE A 74 -8.21 -2.36 15.63
N LYS A 75 -8.03 -2.07 16.93
CA LYS A 75 -7.40 -3.04 17.83
C LYS A 75 -8.28 -4.27 17.94
N VAL A 76 -7.72 -5.41 17.59
CA VAL A 76 -8.33 -6.72 17.78
C VAL A 76 -7.53 -7.50 18.80
N GLU A 77 -8.17 -8.42 19.53
CA GLU A 77 -7.45 -9.35 20.41
C GLU A 77 -6.45 -10.16 19.57
N GLN A 78 -5.21 -10.27 20.05
CA GLN A 78 -4.22 -11.10 19.39
C GLN A 78 -4.48 -12.57 19.75
N PRO A 79 -4.75 -13.44 18.75
CA PRO A 79 -4.93 -14.85 19.05
C PRO A 79 -3.68 -15.46 19.68
N PRO A 80 -3.82 -16.39 20.64
CA PRO A 80 -2.69 -16.94 21.37
C PRO A 80 -1.72 -17.67 20.45
N THR A 81 -2.21 -18.41 19.45
CA THR A 81 -1.37 -19.24 18.58
C THR A 81 -1.06 -18.56 17.23
N VAL A 82 0.03 -18.99 16.60
CA VAL A 82 0.44 -18.48 15.29
C VAL A 82 -0.58 -18.85 14.21
N GLU A 83 -1.14 -20.06 14.29
CA GLU A 83 -2.14 -20.58 13.34
C GLU A 83 -3.38 -19.69 13.33
N GLN A 84 -3.86 -19.29 14.51
CA GLN A 84 -5.01 -18.41 14.65
C GLN A 84 -4.70 -16.97 14.19
N ARG A 85 -3.47 -16.49 14.41
CA ARG A 85 -3.05 -15.17 13.89
C ARG A 85 -3.05 -15.13 12.37
N VAL A 86 -2.70 -16.23 11.69
CA VAL A 86 -2.75 -16.30 10.22
C VAL A 86 -4.17 -16.07 9.68
N CYS A 87 -5.20 -16.48 10.41
CA CYS A 87 -6.60 -16.25 10.01
C CYS A 87 -7.05 -14.78 10.10
N MET A 88 -6.27 -13.91 10.75
CA MET A 88 -6.58 -12.47 10.89
C MET A 88 -6.05 -11.60 9.73
N TYR A 89 -5.36 -12.17 8.73
CA TYR A 89 -4.73 -11.45 7.59
C TYR A 89 -5.25 -11.94 6.22
#